data_AF-A0A950KWT7-F1
#
_entry.id   AF-A0A950KWT7-F1
#
_cell.length_a   1.000
_cell.length_b   1.000
_cell.length_c   1.000
_cell.angle_alpha   90.00
_cell.angle_beta   90.00
_cell.angle_gamma   90.00
#
_symmetry.space_group_name_H-M   'P 1'
#
loop_
_entity.id
_entity.type
_entity.pdbx_description
1 polymer ?
#
loop_
_entity_poly.entity_id
_entity_poly.type
_entity_poly.pdbx_seq_one_letter_code
_entity_poly.pdbx_strand_id
1 'polypeptide(L)'
;MAIGMTLIGAGVIWATRVPVHGQFLANLAGPFVIAGAGTAFAFIPISIGALAGVAEHRAGLASGLLNTSQQLGGAIGIAIASSIAASHTHALLRSGDAVPTALTGGFQRALWLLGGIALLALPAIFTLVRRNEISDAVAKTTIGERHPVPAPAN
;
A
#
# COMPACT_ATOMS: atom_id res chain seq x y z
N MET A 1 9.52 2.19 1.45
CA MET A 1 8.14 2.65 1.70
C MET A 1 7.77 3.89 0.88
N ALA A 2 8.43 5.04 1.01
CA ALA A 2 8.08 6.25 0.26
C ALA A 2 8.09 6.06 -1.28
N ILE A 3 9.14 5.42 -1.82
CA ILE A 3 9.20 5.05 -3.24
C ILE A 3 8.02 4.14 -3.62
N GLY A 4 7.73 3.13 -2.80
CA GLY A 4 6.60 2.22 -3.03
C GLY A 4 5.26 2.95 -3.07
N MET A 5 4.96 3.81 -2.10
CA MET A 5 3.73 4.63 -2.09
C MET A 5 3.65 5.59 -3.26
N THR A 6 4.79 6.16 -3.69
CA THR A 6 4.85 7.02 -4.88
C THR A 6 4.51 6.23 -6.14
N LEU A 7 5.08 5.04 -6.31
CA LEU A 7 4.80 4.17 -7.45
C LEU A 7 3.35 3.69 -7.47
N ILE A 8 2.80 3.27 -6.31
CA ILE A 8 1.39 2.89 -6.20
C ILE A 8 0.49 4.06 -6.58
N GLY A 9 0.70 5.23 -5.98
CA GLY A 9 -0.08 6.43 -6.27
C GLY A 9 0.00 6.84 -7.73
N ALA A 10 1.20 6.86 -8.31
CA ALA A 10 1.42 7.20 -9.71
C ALA A 10 0.78 6.18 -10.67
N GLY A 11 0.92 4.88 -10.40
CA GLY A 11 0.28 3.82 -11.19
C GLY A 11 -1.24 3.90 -11.14
N VAL A 12 -1.82 4.11 -9.96
CA VAL A 12 -3.27 4.26 -9.79
C VAL A 12 -3.79 5.53 -10.48
N ILE A 13 -3.09 6.67 -10.36
CA ILE A 13 -3.45 7.91 -11.08
C ILE A 13 -3.30 7.72 -12.58
N TRP A 14 -2.30 6.99 -13.05
CA TRP A 14 -2.17 6.68 -14.48
C TRP A 14 -3.36 5.87 -14.99
N ALA A 15 -3.85 4.89 -14.21
CA ALA A 15 -5.02 4.10 -14.54
C ALA A 15 -6.32 4.92 -14.65
N THR A 16 -6.41 6.13 -14.06
CA THR A 16 -7.59 7.00 -14.20
C THR A 16 -7.83 7.49 -15.62
N ARG A 17 -6.86 7.32 -16.54
CA ARG A 17 -6.98 7.71 -17.94
C ARG A 17 -7.53 6.60 -18.84
N VAL A 18 -7.95 5.47 -18.27
CA VAL A 18 -8.50 4.35 -19.06
C VAL A 18 -9.76 4.80 -19.81
N PRO A 19 -9.82 4.65 -21.15
CA PRO A 19 -10.99 5.02 -21.94
C PRO A 19 -12.05 3.91 -21.90
N VAL A 20 -13.29 4.27 -22.26
CA VAL A 20 -14.45 3.35 -22.27
C VAL A 20 -14.22 2.10 -23.14
N HIS A 21 -13.51 2.25 -24.26
CA HIS A 21 -13.16 1.15 -25.17
C HIS A 21 -11.67 0.79 -25.09
N GLY A 22 -11.10 0.89 -23.89
CA GLY A 22 -9.69 0.63 -23.64
C GLY A 22 -9.27 -0.82 -23.90
N GLN A 23 -8.06 -0.97 -24.39
CA GLN A 23 -7.36 -2.25 -24.52
C GLN A 23 -6.44 -2.46 -23.31
N PHE A 24 -6.41 -3.69 -22.76
CA PHE A 24 -5.64 -4.00 -21.55
C PHE A 24 -4.15 -3.67 -21.69
N LEU A 25 -3.50 -4.16 -22.75
CA LEU A 25 -2.07 -3.94 -22.99
C LEU A 25 -1.71 -2.45 -23.10
N ALA A 26 -2.56 -1.67 -23.77
CA ALA A 26 -2.29 -0.26 -24.02
C ALA A 26 -2.64 0.66 -22.83
N ASN A 27 -3.64 0.30 -22.02
CA ASN A 27 -4.22 1.23 -21.04
C ASN A 27 -4.05 0.80 -19.58
N LEU A 28 -3.85 -0.49 -19.30
CA LEU A 28 -3.85 -1.02 -17.93
C LEU A 28 -2.58 -1.79 -17.57
N ALA A 29 -1.93 -2.46 -18.54
CA ALA A 29 -0.72 -3.24 -18.27
C ALA A 29 0.39 -2.38 -17.64
N GLY A 30 0.66 -1.20 -18.21
CA GLY A 30 1.63 -0.24 -17.67
C GLY A 30 1.29 0.20 -16.23
N PRO A 31 0.11 0.80 -15.98
CA PRO A 31 -0.34 1.16 -14.64
C PRO A 31 -0.24 0.03 -13.61
N PHE A 32 -0.63 -1.20 -13.99
CA PHE A 32 -0.62 -2.36 -13.11
C PHE A 32 0.80 -2.82 -12.78
N VAL A 33 1.71 -2.80 -13.74
CA VAL A 33 3.13 -3.11 -13.50
C VAL A 33 3.73 -2.10 -12.52
N ILE A 34 3.47 -0.80 -12.72
CA ILE A 34 3.98 0.25 -11.84
C ILE A 34 3.40 0.12 -10.42
N ALA A 35 2.08 -0.06 -10.30
CA ALA A 35 1.43 -0.22 -9.00
C ALA A 35 1.90 -1.50 -8.30
N GLY A 36 2.01 -2.62 -9.02
CA GLY A 36 2.49 -3.90 -8.48
C GLY A 36 3.93 -3.83 -8.00
N ALA A 37 4.83 -3.21 -8.77
CA ALA A 37 6.20 -2.95 -8.33
C ALA A 37 6.22 -2.08 -7.07
N GLY A 38 5.39 -1.03 -7.02
CA GLY A 38 5.23 -0.17 -5.86
C GLY A 38 4.80 -0.93 -4.60
N THR A 39 3.88 -1.89 -4.73
CA THR A 39 3.42 -2.75 -3.62
C THR A 39 4.57 -3.52 -2.99
N ALA A 40 5.48 -4.11 -3.77
CA ALA A 40 6.65 -4.79 -3.24
C ALA A 40 7.56 -3.84 -2.43
N PHE A 41 7.82 -2.63 -2.95
CA PHE A 41 8.64 -1.60 -2.30
C PHE A 41 7.97 -0.93 -1.08
N ALA A 42 6.68 -1.16 -0.88
CA ALA A 42 5.93 -0.73 0.29
C ALA A 42 5.82 -1.84 1.34
N PHE A 43 5.43 -3.04 0.91
CA PHE A 43 5.09 -4.15 1.79
C PHE A 43 6.26 -4.60 2.67
N ILE A 44 7.45 -4.80 2.09
CA ILE A 44 8.62 -5.26 2.84
C ILE A 44 9.01 -4.26 3.96
N PRO A 45 9.20 -2.96 3.67
CA PRO A 45 9.52 -1.98 4.72
C PRO A 45 8.43 -1.79 5.77
N ILE A 46 7.15 -1.90 5.41
CA ILE A 46 6.03 -1.83 6.36
C ILE A 46 6.14 -2.98 7.37
N SER A 47 6.34 -4.21 6.88
CA SER A 47 6.47 -5.40 7.71
C SER A 47 7.70 -5.33 8.63
N ILE A 48 8.85 -4.89 8.08
CA ILE A 48 10.06 -4.69 8.89
C ILE A 48 9.81 -3.63 9.97
N GLY A 49 9.27 -2.46 9.61
CA GLY A 49 9.02 -1.38 10.58
C GLY A 49 8.01 -1.78 11.66
N ALA A 50 7.00 -2.56 11.33
CA ALA A 50 5.98 -3.01 12.27
C ALA A 50 6.47 -4.10 13.24
N LEU A 51 7.48 -4.89 12.86
CA LEU A 51 7.98 -6.01 13.65
C LEU A 51 9.36 -5.74 14.27
N ALA A 52 10.06 -4.68 13.86
CA ALA A 52 11.35 -4.29 14.41
C ALA A 52 11.25 -4.04 15.93
N GLY A 53 12.17 -4.64 16.70
CA GLY A 53 12.24 -4.46 18.15
C GLY A 53 11.18 -5.22 18.97
N VAL A 54 10.30 -5.99 18.32
CA VAL A 54 9.35 -6.86 19.01
C VAL A 54 10.08 -8.08 19.59
N ALA A 55 9.88 -8.36 20.88
CA ALA A 55 10.43 -9.55 21.53
C ALA A 55 9.86 -10.84 20.91
N GLU A 56 10.67 -11.89 20.78
CA GLU A 56 10.30 -13.16 20.13
C GLU A 56 8.96 -13.74 20.62
N HIS A 57 8.74 -13.77 21.95
CA HIS A 57 7.50 -14.29 22.54
C HIS A 57 6.24 -13.48 22.18
N ARG A 58 6.38 -12.27 21.59
CA ARG A 58 5.29 -11.41 21.13
C ARG A 58 5.19 -11.30 19.61
N ALA A 59 6.12 -11.91 18.86
CA ALA A 59 6.16 -11.81 17.40
C ALA A 59 4.85 -12.29 16.74
N GLY A 60 4.25 -13.36 17.25
CA GLY A 60 2.95 -13.85 16.77
C GLY A 60 1.81 -12.86 16.98
N LEU A 61 1.76 -12.19 18.14
CA LEU A 61 0.77 -11.15 18.43
C LEU A 61 0.96 -9.92 17.54
N ALA A 62 2.21 -9.46 17.37
CA ALA A 62 2.51 -8.31 16.52
C ALA A 62 2.18 -8.57 15.04
N SER A 63 2.54 -9.75 14.52
CA SER A 63 2.19 -10.17 13.16
C SER A 63 0.68 -10.32 12.97
N GLY A 64 -0.03 -10.88 13.96
CA GLY A 64 -1.49 -10.98 13.96
C GLY A 64 -2.17 -9.61 13.94
N LEU A 65 -1.69 -8.64 14.74
CA LEU A 65 -2.17 -7.26 14.73
C LEU A 65 -1.89 -6.57 13.40
N LEU A 66 -0.70 -6.76 12.82
CA LEU A 66 -0.33 -6.22 11.52
C LEU A 66 -1.23 -6.76 10.41
N ASN A 67 -1.48 -8.06 10.36
CA ASN A 67 -2.37 -8.67 9.38
C ASN A 67 -3.83 -8.22 9.56
N THR A 68 -4.32 -8.18 10.80
CA THR A 68 -5.68 -7.70 11.10
C THR A 68 -5.86 -6.24 10.69
N SER A 69 -4.88 -5.40 10.98
CA SER A 69 -4.88 -3.98 10.58
C SER A 69 -4.89 -3.82 9.06
N GLN A 70 -4.14 -4.65 8.33
CA GLN A 70 -4.15 -4.66 6.87
C GLN A 70 -5.49 -5.11 6.29
N GLN A 71 -6.07 -6.19 6.83
CA GLN A 71 -7.37 -6.67 6.37
C GLN A 71 -8.48 -5.65 6.64
N LEU A 72 -8.48 -5.06 7.83
CA LEU A 72 -9.43 -4.01 8.20
C LEU A 72 -9.26 -2.76 7.31
N GLY A 73 -8.03 -2.30 7.11
CA GLY A 73 -7.73 -1.18 6.22
C GLY A 73 -8.12 -1.47 4.77
N GLY A 74 -7.86 -2.68 4.27
CA GLY A 74 -8.25 -3.13 2.93
C GLY A 74 -9.76 -3.16 2.75
N ALA A 75 -10.49 -3.71 3.73
CA ALA A 75 -11.95 -3.73 3.71
C ALA A 75 -12.55 -2.32 3.69
N ILE A 76 -12.06 -1.42 4.55
CA ILE A 76 -12.48 -0.01 4.59
C ILE A 76 -12.18 0.67 3.26
N GLY A 77 -10.98 0.50 2.71
CA GLY A 77 -10.58 1.06 1.42
C GLY A 77 -11.47 0.62 0.27
N ILE A 78 -11.78 -0.69 0.19
CA ILE A 78 -12.69 -1.26 -0.81
C ILE A 78 -14.11 -0.72 -0.63
N ALA A 79 -14.61 -0.63 0.61
CA ALA A 79 -15.95 -0.10 0.89
C ALA A 79 -16.09 1.36 0.43
N ILE A 80 -15.11 2.21 0.74
CA ILE A 80 -15.12 3.62 0.32
C ILE A 80 -15.01 3.72 -1.22
N ALA A 81 -14.06 3.01 -1.83
CA ALA A 81 -13.84 3.06 -3.27
C ALA A 81 -15.06 2.57 -4.06
N SER A 82 -15.65 1.44 -3.65
CA SER A 82 -16.84 0.88 -4.30
C SER A 82 -18.06 1.79 -4.14
N SER A 83 -18.26 2.38 -2.96
CA SER A 83 -19.35 3.32 -2.69
C SER A 83 -19.26 4.57 -3.57
N ILE A 84 -18.06 5.13 -3.74
CA ILE A 84 -17.83 6.29 -4.62
C ILE A 84 -18.02 5.92 -6.09
N ALA A 85 -17.45 4.79 -6.53
CA ALA A 85 -17.60 4.32 -7.90
C ALA A 85 -19.08 4.11 -8.26
N ALA A 86 -19.83 3.42 -7.40
CA ALA A 86 -21.26 3.18 -7.59
C ALA A 86 -22.05 4.49 -7.58
N SER A 87 -21.83 5.36 -6.59
CA SER A 87 -22.54 6.63 -6.46
C SER A 87 -22.34 7.53 -7.70
N HIS A 88 -21.10 7.61 -8.20
CA HIS A 88 -20.80 8.41 -9.38
C HIS A 88 -21.34 7.78 -10.67
N THR A 89 -21.27 6.45 -10.79
CA THR A 89 -21.90 5.71 -11.90
C THR A 89 -23.40 5.99 -11.94
N HIS A 90 -24.10 5.88 -10.81
CA HIS A 90 -25.53 6.16 -10.72
C HIS A 90 -25.87 7.61 -11.05
N ALA A 91 -25.02 8.56 -10.68
CA ALA A 91 -25.21 9.96 -11.05
C ALA A 91 -25.15 10.16 -12.58
N LEU A 92 -24.16 9.57 -13.25
CA LEU A 92 -24.00 9.65 -14.71
C LEU A 92 -25.15 8.94 -15.46
N LEU A 93 -25.59 7.79 -14.96
CA LEU A 93 -26.75 7.10 -15.53
C LEU A 93 -28.02 7.96 -15.44
N ARG A 94 -28.21 8.70 -14.33
CA ARG A 94 -29.36 9.60 -14.16
C ARG A 94 -29.27 10.85 -15.06
N SER A 95 -28.08 11.29 -15.45
CA SER A 95 -27.91 12.34 -16.46
C SER A 95 -28.09 11.86 -17.90
N GLY A 96 -28.34 10.56 -18.11
CA GLY A 96 -28.58 9.97 -19.43
C GLY A 96 -27.32 9.47 -20.14
N ASP A 97 -26.18 9.40 -19.45
CA ASP A 97 -24.96 8.84 -20.02
C ASP A 97 -25.10 7.34 -20.32
N ALA A 98 -24.47 6.90 -21.41
CA ALA A 98 -24.43 5.48 -21.75
C ALA A 98 -23.76 4.65 -20.64
N VAL A 99 -24.27 3.43 -20.42
CA VAL A 99 -23.78 2.53 -19.35
C VAL A 99 -22.26 2.35 -19.34
N PRO A 100 -21.57 2.11 -20.48
CA PRO A 100 -20.12 1.96 -20.49
C PRO A 100 -19.38 3.23 -20.04
N THR A 101 -19.89 4.40 -20.41
CA THR A 101 -19.34 5.71 -20.02
C THR A 101 -19.52 5.94 -18.53
N ALA A 102 -20.72 5.69 -18.00
CA ALA A 102 -21.03 5.86 -16.59
C ALA A 102 -20.16 4.96 -15.68
N LEU A 103 -20.02 3.67 -16.03
CA LEU A 103 -19.18 2.73 -15.29
C LEU A 103 -17.71 3.16 -15.31
N THR A 104 -17.19 3.53 -16.49
CA THR A 104 -15.81 4.00 -16.64
C THR A 104 -15.56 5.24 -15.79
N GLY A 105 -16.47 6.23 -15.84
CA GLY A 105 -16.38 7.43 -15.00
C GLY A 105 -16.38 7.11 -13.51
N GLY A 106 -17.25 6.18 -13.07
CA GLY A 106 -17.29 5.70 -11.68
C GLY A 106 -15.95 5.14 -11.21
N PHE A 107 -15.36 4.21 -11.98
CA PHE A 107 -14.05 3.66 -11.67
C PHE A 107 -12.95 4.72 -11.67
N GLN A 108 -12.92 5.61 -12.67
CA GLN A 108 -11.94 6.69 -12.72
C GLN A 108 -12.01 7.58 -11.47
N ARG A 109 -13.22 7.87 -10.97
CA ARG A 109 -13.41 8.67 -9.75
C ARG A 109 -12.87 7.97 -8.51
N ALA A 110 -13.12 6.66 -8.38
CA ALA A 110 -12.59 5.87 -7.27
C ALA A 110 -11.05 5.73 -7.34
N LEU A 111 -10.49 5.56 -8.54
CA LEU A 111 -9.04 5.50 -8.74
C LEU A 111 -8.37 6.83 -8.38
N TRP A 112 -8.97 7.98 -8.72
CA TRP A 112 -8.47 9.29 -8.26
C TRP A 112 -8.40 9.40 -6.75
N LEU A 113 -9.44 8.94 -6.04
CA LEU A 113 -9.42 8.90 -4.58
C LEU A 113 -8.28 8.02 -4.07
N LEU A 114 -8.18 6.77 -4.54
CA LEU A 114 -7.17 5.81 -4.07
C LEU A 114 -5.75 6.29 -4.36
N GLY A 115 -5.51 6.85 -5.55
CA GLY A 115 -4.23 7.45 -5.92
C GLY A 115 -3.90 8.65 -5.03
N GLY A 116 -4.88 9.49 -4.73
CA GLY A 116 -4.74 10.60 -3.77
C GLY A 116 -4.38 10.11 -2.37
N ILE A 117 -5.07 9.11 -1.83
CA ILE A 117 -4.78 8.51 -0.52
C ILE A 117 -3.35 7.95 -0.48
N ALA A 118 -2.93 7.23 -1.52
CA ALA A 118 -1.57 6.68 -1.61
C ALA A 118 -0.49 7.77 -1.58
N LEU A 119 -0.71 8.89 -2.27
CA LEU A 119 0.23 10.01 -2.26
C LEU A 119 0.18 10.81 -0.95
N LEU A 120 -0.98 10.93 -0.31
CA LEU A 120 -1.13 11.53 1.02
C LEU A 120 -0.42 10.70 2.11
N ALA A 121 -0.10 9.44 1.87
CA ALA A 121 0.75 8.66 2.76
C ALA A 121 2.18 9.21 2.82
N LEU A 122 2.68 9.89 1.78
CA LEU A 122 4.05 10.41 1.75
C LEU A 122 4.38 11.37 2.90
N PRO A 123 3.61 12.46 3.14
CA PRO A 123 3.88 13.33 4.29
C PRO A 123 3.79 12.56 5.62
N ALA A 124 2.82 11.66 5.78
CA ALA A 124 2.71 10.81 6.97
C ALA A 124 3.98 9.96 7.19
N ILE A 125 4.56 9.40 6.13
CA ILE A 125 5.82 8.66 6.19
C ILE A 125 6.96 9.56 6.67
N PHE A 126 7.08 10.78 6.15
CA PHE A 126 8.16 11.69 6.54
C PHE A 126 8.00 12.25 7.97
N THR A 127 6.77 12.37 8.48
CA THR A 127 6.51 12.91 9.82
C THR A 127 6.50 11.85 10.92
N LEU A 128 6.01 10.64 10.63
CA LEU A 128 5.81 9.59 11.63
C LEU A 128 6.97 8.58 11.67
N VAL A 129 7.65 8.32 10.55
CA VAL A 129 8.77 7.36 10.52
C VAL A 129 10.05 8.05 10.96
N ARG A 130 10.30 8.04 12.27
CA ARG A 130 11.49 8.66 12.87
C ARG A 130 12.70 7.74 12.64
N ARG A 131 13.76 8.25 11.97
CA ARG A 131 14.98 7.48 11.60
C ARG A 131 15.66 6.74 12.78
N ASN A 132 15.46 7.22 14.01
CA ASN A 132 16.19 6.76 15.18
C ASN A 132 15.82 5.32 15.58
N GLU A 133 14.56 4.90 15.35
CA GLU A 133 14.07 3.58 15.78
C GLU A 133 14.61 2.43 14.92
N ILE A 134 14.87 2.69 13.64
CA ILE A 134 15.45 1.70 12.71
C ILE A 134 16.93 1.49 13.01
N SER A 135 17.67 2.56 13.31
CA SER A 135 19.07 2.47 13.72
C SER A 135 19.26 1.71 15.02
N ASP A 136 18.37 1.91 16.00
CA ASP A 136 18.41 1.20 17.29
C ASP A 136 18.06 -0.29 17.16
N ALA A 137 17.10 -0.63 16.28
CA ALA A 137 16.75 -2.02 15.99
C ALA A 137 17.90 -2.76 15.29
N VAL A 138 18.53 -2.16 14.28
CA VAL A 138 19.68 -2.73 13.58
C VAL A 138 20.88 -2.89 14.53
N ALA A 139 21.16 -1.89 15.35
CA ALA A 139 22.26 -1.95 16.33
C ALA A 139 22.08 -3.08 17.35
N LYS A 140 20.85 -3.33 17.83
CA LYS A 140 20.57 -4.43 18.76
C LYS A 140 20.74 -5.81 18.12
N THR A 141 20.37 -5.99 16.86
CA THR A 141 20.58 -7.25 16.12
C THR A 141 22.06 -7.52 15.88
N THR A 142 22.86 -6.51 15.51
CA THR A 142 24.30 -6.68 15.29
C THR A 142 25.10 -6.94 16.57
N ILE A 143 24.64 -6.45 17.72
CA ILE A 143 25.33 -6.63 19.01
C ILE A 143 24.94 -7.97 19.68
N GLY A 144 23.73 -8.48 19.45
CA GLY A 144 23.21 -9.71 20.05
C GLY A 144 23.86 -11.02 19.58
N GLU A 145 24.60 -11.03 18.47
CA GLU A 145 25.27 -12.23 17.95
C GLU A 145 26.67 -12.50 18.53
N ARG A 146 27.19 -11.64 19.43
CA ARG A 146 28.42 -11.96 20.18
C ARG A 146 28.13 -12.85 21.37
N HIS A 147 27.63 -14.06 21.12
CA HIS A 147 27.80 -15.15 22.08
C HIS A 147 29.27 -15.60 22.03
N PRO A 148 30.02 -15.58 23.15
CA PRO A 148 31.37 -16.10 23.17
C PRO A 148 31.32 -17.60 22.84
N VAL A 149 32.00 -18.01 21.77
CA VAL A 149 32.24 -19.43 21.50
C VAL A 149 32.98 -20.01 22.71
N PRO A 150 32.47 -21.05 23.38
CA PRO A 150 33.18 -21.68 24.49
C PRO A 150 34.55 -22.15 23.99
N ALA A 151 35.62 -21.78 24.70
CA ALA A 151 36.96 -22.24 24.37
C ALA A 151 36.99 -23.78 24.37
N PRO A 152 37.68 -24.43 23.41
CA PRO A 152 37.78 -25.88 23.38
C PRO A 152 38.43 -26.35 24.68
N ALA A 153 37.75 -27.25 25.40
CA ALA A 153 38.27 -27.86 26.60
C ALA A 153 39.46 -28.75 26.23
N ASN A 154 40.64 -28.30 26.64
CA ASN A 154 41.93 -29.00 26.53
C ASN A 154 42.24 -29.80 27.80
#